data_AF-A0A7C1Y046-F1
#
_entry.id   AF-A0A7C1Y046-F1
#
_cell.length_a   1.000
_cell.length_b   1.000
_cell.length_c   1.000
_cell.angle_alpha   90.00
_cell.angle_beta   90.00
_cell.angle_gamma   90.00
#
_symmetry.space_group_name_H-M   'P 1'
#
loop_
_entity.id
_entity.type
_entity.pdbx_description
1 polymer ?
#
loop_
_entity_poly.entity_id
_entity_poly.type
_entity_poly.pdbx_seq_one_letter_code
_entity_poly.pdbx_strand_id
1 'polypeptide(L)'
;MSFSQLFSEILTANGVEFRDLPLVDEKIEADGASLQNSIKLRLLASGDDRFLILYPAANSFNPARLEKGLHRPVRSLRGEAFRQVLDEFNQNGLPPLNQPGGLYLFLDESLMESETLYYCATEIGRGFVIRSEDLLQVVSDDWIGMSMSDPSVEPSDASVEIPVVSVRERLKKLYDLPPMPAAAQQILALRGRDDFTVEELSTIVETDPALAAQVIRYANSAFFGSHGEIKTLHDAIFRVLGVRAVLDLALGLSLGGQFTLPADGPLGGERLWREATYAAALMQKLSLLLPYDRRPDFGVAYLVGLLHDFGFLAMAELFPREMATLNKMLKSHPETPLYQLERQILGITHTEVGGLVLRAWGLPQEIIVAAREHHNLAYRGEHEEYLHLLMVVERVLSNHGLSDADSDEIPPGLLEKIGLNEEEVYLAADEIIQEGELLNSIALQLCA
;
A
#
# COMPACT_ATOMS: atom_id res chain seq x y z
N MET A 1 12.52 -13.74 4.65
CA MET A 1 13.59 -13.60 3.62
C MET A 1 12.98 -12.94 2.39
N SER A 2 13.58 -11.91 1.78
CA SER A 2 13.05 -11.26 0.54
C SER A 2 13.53 -11.95 -0.75
N PHE A 3 12.94 -11.61 -1.91
CA PHE A 3 13.45 -12.08 -3.21
C PHE A 3 14.90 -11.67 -3.43
N SER A 4 15.25 -10.44 -3.03
CA SER A 4 16.61 -9.94 -3.11
C SER A 4 17.57 -10.75 -2.25
N GLN A 5 17.15 -11.07 -1.04
CA GLN A 5 17.97 -11.82 -0.10
C GLN A 5 18.18 -13.24 -0.64
N LEU A 6 17.10 -13.92 -1.03
CA LEU A 6 17.14 -15.24 -1.66
C LEU A 6 18.12 -15.27 -2.83
N PHE A 7 17.99 -14.31 -3.76
CA PHE A 7 18.83 -14.29 -4.95
C PHE A 7 20.29 -14.01 -4.62
N SER A 8 20.58 -13.05 -3.73
CA SER A 8 21.95 -12.77 -3.29
C SER A 8 22.61 -13.95 -2.55
N GLU A 9 21.84 -14.70 -1.76
CA GLU A 9 22.31 -15.89 -1.06
C GLU A 9 22.62 -17.01 -2.05
N ILE A 10 21.78 -17.20 -3.07
CA ILE A 10 22.03 -18.15 -4.18
C ILE A 10 23.35 -17.82 -4.89
N LEU A 11 23.55 -16.55 -5.27
CA LEU A 11 24.77 -16.11 -5.94
C LEU A 11 26.01 -16.35 -5.06
N THR A 12 25.94 -15.90 -3.80
CA THR A 12 27.05 -15.99 -2.85
C THR A 12 27.42 -17.44 -2.52
N ALA A 13 26.41 -18.29 -2.28
CA ALA A 13 26.62 -19.71 -1.94
C ALA A 13 27.29 -20.51 -3.07
N ASN A 14 27.21 -20.01 -4.30
CA ASN A 14 27.77 -20.66 -5.48
C ASN A 14 28.95 -19.91 -6.10
N GLY A 15 29.49 -18.90 -5.40
CA GLY A 15 30.68 -18.17 -5.85
C GLY A 15 30.46 -17.30 -7.10
N VAL A 16 29.21 -16.93 -7.40
CA VAL A 16 28.90 -16.02 -8.52
C VAL A 16 29.26 -14.60 -8.10
N GLU A 17 30.16 -13.97 -8.85
CA GLU A 17 30.54 -12.58 -8.60
C GLU A 17 29.42 -11.62 -9.02
N PHE A 18 29.09 -10.67 -8.14
CA PHE A 18 28.16 -9.59 -8.44
C PHE A 18 28.62 -8.31 -7.75
N ARG A 19 28.21 -7.16 -8.30
CA ARG A 19 28.50 -5.84 -7.73
C ARG A 19 27.22 -5.20 -7.23
N ASP A 20 27.24 -4.72 -5.99
CA ASP A 20 26.16 -3.93 -5.41
C ASP A 20 25.98 -2.58 -6.13
N LEU A 21 24.73 -2.23 -6.43
CA LEU A 21 24.30 -0.92 -6.90
C LEU A 21 23.45 -0.24 -5.82
N PRO A 22 23.81 1.00 -5.40
CA PRO A 22 22.88 1.82 -4.65
C PRO A 22 21.72 2.27 -5.57
N LEU A 23 20.47 2.02 -5.18
CA LEU A 23 19.27 2.43 -5.92
C LEU A 23 19.10 3.97 -5.89
N VAL A 24 19.79 4.67 -6.79
CA VAL A 24 19.55 6.07 -7.15
C VAL A 24 19.36 6.11 -8.67
N ASP A 25 18.18 6.50 -9.14
CA ASP A 25 17.76 6.37 -10.55
C ASP A 25 18.80 6.93 -11.55
N GLU A 26 19.40 8.09 -11.27
CA GLU A 26 20.44 8.70 -12.11
C GLU A 26 21.72 7.87 -12.23
N LYS A 27 22.05 7.00 -11.26
CA LYS A 27 23.24 6.15 -11.29
C LYS A 27 23.02 4.83 -12.01
N ILE A 28 21.79 4.31 -12.03
CA ILE A 28 21.45 3.02 -12.67
C ILE A 28 21.40 3.17 -14.19
N GLU A 29 20.73 4.23 -14.68
CA GLU A 29 20.72 4.54 -16.10
C GLU A 29 22.13 4.93 -16.61
N ALA A 30 22.92 5.63 -15.79
CA ALA A 30 24.31 5.96 -16.12
C ALA A 30 25.23 4.75 -16.24
N ASP A 31 24.91 3.63 -15.57
CA ASP A 31 25.65 2.37 -15.66
C ASP A 31 25.24 1.52 -16.89
N GLY A 32 24.22 1.94 -17.65
CA GLY A 32 23.77 1.26 -18.87
C GLY A 32 22.65 0.24 -18.66
N ALA A 33 21.91 0.35 -17.55
CA ALA A 33 20.71 -0.43 -17.32
C ALA A 33 19.57 0.01 -18.27
N SER A 34 18.82 -0.97 -18.76
CA SER A 34 17.66 -0.83 -19.64
C SER A 34 16.64 -1.92 -19.30
N LEU A 35 15.42 -1.83 -19.82
CA LEU A 35 14.41 -2.87 -19.60
C LEU A 35 14.81 -4.23 -20.19
N GLN A 36 15.67 -4.26 -21.22
CA GLN A 36 16.08 -5.49 -21.90
C GLN A 36 17.14 -6.28 -21.14
N ASN A 37 18.02 -5.60 -20.41
CA ASN A 37 19.08 -6.21 -19.60
C ASN A 37 18.79 -6.17 -18.09
N SER A 38 17.60 -5.68 -17.68
CA SER A 38 17.13 -5.77 -16.31
C SER A 38 16.38 -7.08 -16.08
N ILE A 39 16.62 -7.75 -14.96
CA ILE A 39 16.05 -9.05 -14.60
C ILE A 39 14.85 -8.87 -13.68
N LYS A 40 13.76 -9.59 -13.96
CA LYS A 40 12.67 -9.89 -13.02
C LYS A 40 12.78 -11.32 -12.51
N LEU A 41 12.43 -11.52 -11.23
CA LEU A 41 12.40 -12.83 -10.59
C LEU A 41 10.97 -13.33 -10.45
N ARG A 42 10.78 -14.63 -10.62
CA ARG A 42 9.51 -15.29 -10.31
C ARG A 42 9.72 -16.66 -9.71
N LEU A 43 9.09 -16.91 -8.57
CA LEU A 43 9.14 -18.20 -7.89
C LEU A 43 7.90 -19.04 -8.23
N LEU A 44 8.13 -20.27 -8.69
CA LEU A 44 7.08 -21.24 -9.03
C LEU A 44 7.32 -22.55 -8.27
N ALA A 45 6.29 -23.38 -8.21
CA ALA A 45 6.36 -24.73 -7.64
C ALA A 45 5.71 -25.77 -8.56
N SER A 46 6.26 -26.98 -8.56
CA SER A 46 5.65 -28.15 -9.19
C SER A 46 5.95 -29.40 -8.35
N GLY A 47 4.97 -29.82 -7.54
CA GLY A 47 5.21 -30.80 -6.48
C GLY A 47 6.18 -30.23 -5.44
N ASP A 48 7.22 -31.00 -5.11
CA ASP A 48 8.25 -30.58 -4.15
C ASP A 48 9.32 -29.66 -4.76
N ASP A 49 9.40 -29.60 -6.10
CA ASP A 49 10.38 -28.77 -6.78
C ASP A 49 9.99 -27.29 -6.76
N ARG A 50 11.00 -26.42 -6.64
CA ARG A 50 10.86 -24.97 -6.70
C ARG A 50 11.64 -24.44 -7.90
N PHE A 51 11.12 -23.40 -8.54
CA PHE A 51 11.70 -22.82 -9.76
C PHE A 51 11.84 -21.32 -9.57
N LEU A 52 13.06 -20.80 -9.58
CA LEU A 52 13.32 -19.37 -9.62
C LEU A 52 13.64 -18.98 -11.07
N ILE A 53 12.72 -18.26 -11.70
CA ILE A 53 12.81 -17.85 -13.09
C ILE A 53 13.32 -16.42 -13.18
N LEU A 54 14.35 -16.22 -14.00
CA LEU A 54 14.95 -14.94 -14.35
C LEU A 54 14.57 -14.61 -15.79
N TYR A 55 13.90 -13.49 -16.01
CA TYR A 55 13.47 -13.05 -17.35
C TYR A 55 13.58 -11.54 -17.50
N PRO A 56 13.67 -10.99 -18.74
CA PRO A 56 13.82 -9.55 -18.92
C PRO A 56 12.64 -8.77 -18.38
N ALA A 57 12.93 -7.62 -17.77
CA ALA A 57 11.90 -6.69 -17.30
C ALA A 57 11.01 -6.19 -18.44
N ALA A 58 11.53 -6.14 -19.67
CA ALA A 58 10.83 -5.81 -20.90
C ALA A 58 9.79 -6.86 -21.35
N ASN A 59 9.93 -8.11 -20.92
CA ASN A 59 9.12 -9.21 -21.44
C ASN A 59 8.09 -9.69 -20.42
N SER A 60 7.03 -10.34 -20.93
CA SER A 60 6.06 -11.03 -20.09
C SER A 60 6.43 -12.49 -19.88
N PHE A 61 6.29 -12.96 -18.64
CA PHE A 61 6.50 -14.38 -18.32
C PHE A 61 5.34 -15.24 -18.83
N ASN A 62 5.65 -16.29 -19.59
CA ASN A 62 4.68 -17.22 -20.16
C ASN A 62 4.82 -18.62 -19.51
N PRO A 63 3.97 -18.96 -18.51
CA PRO A 63 4.07 -20.24 -17.82
C PRO A 63 3.86 -21.44 -18.75
N ALA A 64 3.04 -21.32 -19.80
CA ALA A 64 2.75 -22.43 -20.70
C ALA A 64 3.99 -22.92 -21.47
N ARG A 65 4.96 -22.03 -21.74
CA ARG A 65 6.24 -22.42 -22.35
C ARG A 65 7.06 -23.28 -21.38
N LEU A 66 7.12 -22.88 -20.12
CA LEU A 66 7.79 -23.62 -19.07
C LEU A 66 7.10 -24.97 -18.79
N GLU A 67 5.78 -25.01 -18.71
CA GLU A 67 5.01 -26.26 -18.50
C GLU A 67 5.21 -27.25 -19.65
N LYS A 68 5.28 -26.75 -20.89
CA LYS A 68 5.57 -27.56 -22.07
C LYS A 68 6.97 -28.16 -22.00
N GLY A 69 7.95 -27.38 -21.54
CA GLY A 69 9.31 -27.86 -21.29
C GLY A 69 9.33 -28.92 -20.19
N LEU A 70 8.81 -28.59 -19.01
CA LEU A 70 8.84 -29.48 -17.83
C LEU A 70 7.94 -30.72 -17.95
N HIS A 71 7.07 -30.79 -18.95
CA HIS A 71 6.03 -31.82 -19.12
C HIS A 71 5.14 -32.00 -17.87
N ARG A 72 4.95 -30.93 -17.10
CA ARG A 72 4.13 -30.89 -15.88
C ARG A 72 3.62 -29.46 -15.62
N PRO A 73 2.46 -29.31 -14.96
CA PRO A 73 1.95 -27.99 -14.60
C PRO A 73 2.85 -27.33 -13.56
N VAL A 74 2.91 -26.00 -13.60
CA VAL A 74 3.61 -25.19 -12.61
C VAL A 74 2.66 -24.20 -11.98
N ARG A 75 2.80 -23.99 -10.68
CA ARG A 75 2.00 -23.00 -9.94
C ARG A 75 2.88 -21.82 -9.57
N SER A 76 2.43 -20.60 -9.90
CA SER A 76 3.05 -19.39 -9.35
C SER A 76 2.83 -19.34 -7.84
N LEU A 77 3.90 -19.15 -7.08
CA LEU A 77 3.81 -18.89 -5.65
C LEU A 77 3.54 -17.39 -5.46
N ARG A 78 2.55 -17.07 -4.62
CA ARG A 78 2.11 -15.69 -4.32
C ARG A 78 1.61 -15.60 -2.88
N GLY A 79 1.59 -14.40 -2.31
CA GLY A 79 1.05 -14.13 -0.97
C GLY A 79 1.64 -15.05 0.10
N GLU A 80 0.77 -15.59 0.96
CA GLU A 80 1.13 -16.51 2.05
C GLU A 80 1.95 -17.72 1.57
N ALA A 81 1.56 -18.34 0.44
CA ALA A 81 2.27 -19.50 -0.11
C ALA A 81 3.68 -19.17 -0.63
N PHE A 82 3.93 -17.90 -1.01
CA PHE A 82 5.27 -17.43 -1.35
C PHE A 82 6.10 -17.20 -0.09
N ARG A 83 5.55 -16.52 0.92
CA ARG A 83 6.21 -16.28 2.20
C ARG A 83 6.59 -17.58 2.90
N GLN A 84 5.69 -18.55 2.95
CA GLN A 84 5.94 -19.86 3.56
C GLN A 84 7.18 -20.55 2.99
N VAL A 85 7.37 -20.50 1.67
CA VAL A 85 8.55 -21.11 1.02
C VAL A 85 9.83 -20.34 1.34
N LEU A 86 9.76 -19.00 1.39
CA LEU A 86 10.91 -18.18 1.78
C LEU A 86 11.30 -18.39 3.24
N ASP A 87 10.32 -18.57 4.13
CA ASP A 87 10.57 -18.85 5.54
C ASP A 87 11.14 -20.25 5.74
N GLU A 88 10.66 -21.24 4.99
CA GLU A 88 11.25 -22.57 4.94
C GLU A 88 12.73 -22.52 4.53
N PHE A 89 13.08 -21.73 3.52
CA PHE A 89 14.47 -21.53 3.09
C PHE A 89 15.32 -20.79 4.13
N ASN A 90 14.74 -19.79 4.78
CA ASN A 90 15.43 -19.03 5.83
C ASN A 90 15.73 -19.88 7.08
N GLN A 91 14.81 -20.78 7.43
CA GLN A 91 14.96 -21.64 8.61
C GLN A 91 15.87 -22.85 8.35
N ASN A 92 15.73 -23.48 7.18
CA ASN A 92 16.41 -24.75 6.86
C ASN A 92 17.66 -24.58 5.99
N GLY A 93 17.93 -23.35 5.53
CA GLY A 93 18.94 -23.06 4.52
C GLY A 93 18.42 -23.27 3.10
N LEU A 94 19.18 -22.77 2.12
CA LEU A 94 18.83 -22.95 0.71
C LEU A 94 18.79 -24.44 0.35
N PRO A 95 17.73 -24.91 -0.32
CA PRO A 95 17.69 -26.27 -0.83
C PRO A 95 18.79 -26.47 -1.89
N PRO A 96 19.20 -27.72 -2.16
CA PRO A 96 20.20 -27.99 -3.18
C PRO A 96 19.74 -27.46 -4.54
N LEU A 97 20.65 -26.78 -5.25
CA LEU A 97 20.36 -26.25 -6.57
C LEU A 97 20.36 -27.37 -7.60
N ASN A 98 19.42 -27.28 -8.54
CA ASN A 98 19.32 -28.14 -9.72
C ASN A 98 19.28 -29.65 -9.39
N GLN A 99 18.65 -30.00 -8.26
CA GLN A 99 18.44 -31.37 -7.80
C GLN A 99 16.96 -31.65 -7.51
N PRO A 100 16.48 -32.90 -7.65
CA PRO A 100 15.10 -33.26 -7.33
C PRO A 100 14.73 -32.94 -5.88
N GLY A 101 13.58 -32.30 -5.68
CA GLY A 101 13.13 -31.74 -4.40
C GLY A 101 13.84 -30.44 -4.00
N GLY A 102 14.59 -29.84 -4.92
CA GLY A 102 15.41 -28.66 -4.69
C GLY A 102 14.89 -27.38 -5.33
N LEU A 103 15.78 -26.40 -5.48
CA LEU A 103 15.52 -25.15 -6.19
C LEU A 103 16.23 -25.14 -7.53
N TYR A 104 15.47 -24.97 -8.60
CA TYR A 104 16.01 -24.86 -9.94
C TYR A 104 16.06 -23.40 -10.36
N LEU A 105 17.24 -22.96 -10.78
CA LEU A 105 17.44 -21.61 -11.30
C LEU A 105 17.34 -21.64 -12.83
N PHE A 106 16.47 -20.79 -13.37
CA PHE A 106 16.23 -20.69 -14.80
C PHE A 106 16.55 -19.28 -15.28
N LEU A 107 17.32 -19.19 -16.37
CA LEU A 107 17.61 -17.95 -17.05
C LEU A 107 16.95 -17.96 -18.43
N ASP A 108 16.12 -16.96 -18.70
CA ASP A 108 15.52 -16.78 -20.02
C ASP A 108 16.61 -16.55 -21.07
N GLU A 109 16.51 -17.26 -22.20
CA GLU A 109 17.44 -17.15 -23.33
C GLU A 109 17.68 -15.70 -23.78
N SER A 110 16.65 -14.85 -23.75
CA SER A 110 16.78 -13.44 -24.16
C SER A 110 17.71 -12.62 -23.26
N LEU A 111 17.91 -13.01 -22.00
CA LEU A 111 18.91 -12.38 -21.12
C LEU A 111 20.35 -12.76 -21.50
N MET A 112 20.55 -13.86 -22.23
CA MET A 112 21.89 -14.29 -22.67
C MET A 112 22.47 -13.40 -23.76
N GLU A 113 21.64 -12.60 -24.43
CA GLU A 113 22.10 -11.62 -25.43
C GLU A 113 22.83 -10.42 -24.81
N SER A 114 22.63 -10.20 -23.51
CA SER A 114 23.24 -9.11 -22.75
C SER A 114 24.48 -9.61 -22.00
N GLU A 115 25.61 -8.91 -22.13
CA GLU A 115 26.84 -9.21 -21.40
C GLU A 115 26.69 -8.94 -19.89
N THR A 116 25.92 -7.91 -19.55
CA THR A 116 25.70 -7.44 -18.17
C THR A 116 24.21 -7.38 -17.89
N LEU A 117 23.82 -7.92 -16.73
CA LEU A 117 22.45 -7.98 -16.26
C LEU A 117 22.27 -7.19 -14.96
N TYR A 118 21.11 -6.57 -14.82
CA TYR A 118 20.76 -5.70 -13.69
C TYR A 118 19.57 -6.27 -12.93
N TYR A 119 19.74 -6.56 -11.65
CA TYR A 119 18.60 -6.89 -10.78
C TYR A 119 18.36 -5.75 -9.80
N CYS A 120 17.18 -5.12 -9.87
CA CYS A 120 16.82 -4.01 -9.00
C CYS A 120 15.95 -4.53 -7.84
N ALA A 121 16.57 -4.69 -6.67
CA ALA A 121 15.94 -5.17 -5.44
C ALA A 121 15.38 -4.01 -4.62
N THR A 122 14.15 -3.72 -4.97
CA THR A 122 13.53 -2.43 -4.73
C THR A 122 12.91 -2.34 -3.33
N GLU A 123 12.79 -3.49 -2.66
CA GLU A 123 12.39 -3.72 -1.26
C GLU A 123 13.45 -3.30 -0.23
N ILE A 124 14.73 -3.24 -0.61
CA ILE A 124 15.86 -2.99 0.33
C ILE A 124 16.78 -1.83 -0.12
N GLY A 125 16.41 -1.09 -1.17
CA GLY A 125 17.24 0.01 -1.68
C GLY A 125 18.59 -0.43 -2.28
N ARG A 126 18.70 -1.70 -2.72
CA ARG A 126 19.90 -2.27 -3.33
C ARG A 126 19.59 -2.85 -4.71
N GLY A 127 20.54 -2.81 -5.62
CA GLY A 127 20.53 -3.58 -6.85
C GLY A 127 21.80 -4.42 -6.97
N PHE A 128 21.81 -5.37 -7.89
CA PHE A 128 23.00 -6.14 -8.24
C PHE A 128 23.27 -6.02 -9.74
N VAL A 129 24.55 -5.87 -10.09
CA VAL A 129 25.05 -6.05 -11.45
C VAL A 129 25.76 -7.37 -11.50
N ILE A 130 25.39 -8.20 -12.46
CA ILE A 130 25.89 -9.56 -12.62
C ILE A 130 26.26 -9.73 -14.09
N ARG A 131 27.38 -10.36 -14.40
CA ARG A 131 27.63 -10.75 -15.79
C ARG A 131 26.80 -11.97 -16.12
N SER A 132 26.25 -12.01 -17.33
CA SER A 132 25.47 -13.17 -17.76
C SER A 132 26.31 -14.47 -17.74
N GLU A 133 27.61 -14.38 -18.04
CA GLU A 133 28.55 -15.51 -17.98
C GLU A 133 28.68 -16.12 -16.57
N ASP A 134 28.68 -15.29 -15.53
CA ASP A 134 28.83 -15.75 -14.14
C ASP A 134 27.54 -16.41 -13.66
N LEU A 135 26.39 -15.90 -14.11
CA LEU A 135 25.08 -16.45 -13.79
C LEU A 135 24.86 -17.82 -14.44
N LEU A 136 25.43 -18.09 -15.62
CA LEU A 136 25.33 -19.40 -16.27
C LEU A 136 25.95 -20.53 -15.44
N GLN A 137 26.86 -20.24 -14.51
CA GLN A 137 27.49 -21.25 -13.65
C GLN A 137 26.51 -21.92 -12.67
N VAL A 138 25.36 -21.28 -12.40
CA VAL A 138 24.36 -21.74 -11.43
C VAL A 138 23.01 -22.12 -12.06
N VAL A 139 22.83 -21.82 -13.35
CA VAL A 139 21.62 -22.16 -14.12
C VAL A 139 21.64 -23.66 -14.46
N SER A 140 20.47 -24.27 -14.52
CA SER A 140 20.34 -25.68 -14.94
C SER A 140 20.72 -25.87 -16.41
N ASP A 141 21.71 -26.74 -16.68
CA ASP A 141 22.18 -27.11 -18.03
C ASP A 141 21.07 -27.64 -18.95
N ASP A 142 20.08 -28.33 -18.38
CA ASP A 142 19.00 -28.99 -19.11
C ASP A 142 18.08 -28.00 -19.88
N TRP A 143 18.19 -26.69 -19.61
CA TRP A 143 17.23 -25.69 -20.08
C TRP A 143 17.87 -24.39 -20.61
N ILE A 144 19.19 -24.42 -20.83
CA ILE A 144 19.90 -23.31 -21.48
C ILE A 144 19.36 -23.17 -22.92
N GLY A 145 18.92 -21.96 -23.29
CA GLY A 145 18.34 -21.69 -24.61
C GLY A 145 16.82 -21.89 -24.71
N MET A 146 16.12 -22.04 -23.58
CA MET A 146 14.65 -21.99 -23.57
C MET A 146 14.15 -20.57 -23.26
N SER A 147 13.45 -19.96 -24.21
CA SER A 147 12.72 -18.71 -23.99
C SER A 147 11.42 -18.98 -23.21
N MET A 148 11.34 -18.50 -21.97
CA MET A 148 10.19 -18.64 -21.05
C MET A 148 9.32 -17.37 -21.02
N SER A 149 9.85 -16.29 -21.55
CA SER A 149 9.18 -15.06 -21.87
C SER A 149 8.82 -15.06 -23.36
N ASP A 150 7.93 -14.19 -23.78
CA ASP A 150 7.56 -14.06 -25.19
C ASP A 150 7.81 -12.61 -25.61
N PRO A 151 8.74 -12.34 -26.54
CA PRO A 151 9.03 -10.98 -27.00
C PRO A 151 7.97 -10.46 -27.98
N SER A 152 7.14 -11.36 -28.54
CA SER A 152 6.06 -11.03 -29.50
C SER A 152 4.70 -10.87 -28.82
N VAL A 153 4.52 -11.51 -27.68
CA VAL A 153 3.51 -11.11 -26.71
C VAL A 153 4.12 -9.93 -25.98
N GLU A 154 3.79 -8.73 -26.46
CA GLU A 154 3.80 -7.56 -25.60
C GLU A 154 3.33 -8.01 -24.21
N PRO A 155 3.98 -7.59 -23.10
CA PRO A 155 3.32 -7.66 -21.80
C PRO A 155 1.86 -7.32 -22.03
N SER A 156 0.88 -8.05 -21.46
CA SER A 156 -0.53 -7.76 -21.74
C SER A 156 -0.94 -6.29 -21.48
N ASP A 157 0.03 -5.51 -20.98
CA ASP A 157 0.11 -4.14 -20.55
C ASP A 157 0.96 -3.18 -21.44
N ALA A 158 1.65 -3.59 -22.52
CA ALA A 158 2.53 -2.68 -23.29
C ALA A 158 1.83 -1.74 -24.29
N SER A 159 0.50 -1.83 -24.41
CA SER A 159 -0.30 -0.77 -25.04
C SER A 159 -0.69 0.35 -24.06
N VAL A 160 -0.31 0.26 -22.79
CA VAL A 160 -0.39 1.41 -21.90
C VAL A 160 0.83 2.27 -22.21
N GLU A 161 0.66 3.30 -23.06
CA GLU A 161 1.54 4.46 -23.04
C GLU A 161 1.70 4.85 -21.56
N ILE A 162 2.87 4.63 -20.97
CA ILE A 162 3.19 5.09 -19.63
C ILE A 162 3.22 6.61 -19.74
N PRO A 163 2.17 7.33 -19.29
CA PRO A 163 2.17 8.77 -19.41
C PRO A 163 3.12 9.26 -18.32
N VAL A 164 4.38 9.50 -18.68
CA VAL A 164 5.32 10.12 -17.75
C VAL A 164 4.93 11.58 -17.64
N VAL A 165 4.40 11.97 -16.49
CA VAL A 165 4.04 13.36 -16.27
C VAL A 165 5.31 14.19 -16.26
N SER A 166 5.41 15.11 -17.24
CA SER A 166 6.53 16.04 -17.26
C SER A 166 6.58 16.87 -15.97
N VAL A 167 7.77 17.18 -15.48
CA VAL A 167 7.96 18.00 -14.27
C VAL A 167 7.13 19.29 -14.35
N ARG A 168 7.05 19.91 -15.53
CA ARG A 168 6.28 21.15 -15.77
C ARG A 168 4.77 20.94 -15.61
N GLU A 169 4.23 19.85 -16.14
CA GLU A 169 2.81 19.55 -16.04
C GLU A 169 2.42 19.17 -14.61
N ARG A 170 3.27 18.40 -13.92
CA ARG A 170 3.13 18.10 -12.50
C ARG A 170 3.09 19.37 -11.66
N LEU A 171 4.05 20.26 -11.84
CA LEU A 171 4.08 21.55 -11.13
C LEU A 171 2.82 22.37 -11.40
N LYS A 172 2.38 22.46 -12.66
CA LYS A 172 1.16 23.20 -13.02
C LYS A 172 -0.07 22.67 -12.29
N LYS A 173 -0.29 21.35 -12.32
CA LYS A 173 -1.42 20.70 -11.65
C LYS A 173 -1.36 20.85 -10.12
N LEU A 174 -0.17 20.79 -9.54
CA LEU A 174 0.02 21.04 -8.10
C LEU A 174 -0.15 22.52 -7.70
N TYR A 175 -0.11 23.47 -8.64
CA TYR A 175 -0.55 24.86 -8.38
C TYR A 175 -2.07 24.99 -8.45
N ASP A 176 -2.73 24.17 -9.27
CA ASP A 176 -4.18 24.12 -9.45
C ASP A 176 -4.80 23.05 -8.52
N LEU A 177 -4.45 23.05 -7.23
CA LEU A 177 -4.99 22.09 -6.26
C LEU A 177 -6.52 22.15 -6.21
N PRO A 178 -7.20 21.00 -5.99
CA PRO A 178 -8.65 21.00 -5.83
C PRO A 178 -9.06 21.93 -4.69
N PRO A 179 -10.12 22.73 -4.86
CA PRO A 179 -10.62 23.57 -3.78
C PRO A 179 -11.20 22.69 -2.66
N MET A 180 -11.04 23.12 -1.41
CA MET A 180 -11.65 22.41 -0.28
C MET A 180 -13.19 22.53 -0.33
N PRO A 181 -13.95 21.46 -0.05
CA PRO A 181 -15.41 21.51 0.07
C PRO A 181 -15.90 22.59 1.03
N ALA A 182 -16.98 23.31 0.67
CA ALA A 182 -17.51 24.38 1.52
C ALA A 182 -17.95 23.90 2.91
N ALA A 183 -18.60 22.74 3.00
CA ALA A 183 -18.96 22.12 4.27
C ALA A 183 -17.71 21.81 5.11
N ALA A 184 -16.69 21.22 4.50
CA ALA A 184 -15.43 20.92 5.18
C ALA A 184 -14.70 22.20 5.65
N GLN A 185 -14.72 23.29 4.86
CA GLN A 185 -14.18 24.59 5.29
C GLN A 185 -14.90 25.13 6.52
N GLN A 186 -16.23 25.04 6.56
CA GLN A 186 -17.03 25.50 7.71
C GLN A 186 -16.76 24.65 8.95
N ILE A 187 -16.68 23.33 8.80
CA ILE A 187 -16.37 22.39 9.89
C ILE A 187 -14.96 22.64 10.42
N LEU A 188 -13.97 22.82 9.54
CA LEU A 188 -12.59 23.15 9.93
C LEU A 188 -12.51 24.50 10.66
N ALA A 189 -13.26 25.50 10.22
CA ALA A 189 -13.35 26.79 10.90
C ALA A 189 -13.98 26.67 12.30
N LEU A 190 -15.02 25.83 12.47
CA LEU A 190 -15.56 25.52 13.80
C LEU A 190 -14.55 24.81 14.69
N ARG A 191 -13.77 23.86 14.13
CA ARG A 191 -12.75 23.12 14.88
C ARG A 191 -11.70 24.01 15.53
N GLY A 192 -11.35 25.11 14.86
CA GLY A 192 -10.39 26.09 15.34
C GLY A 192 -10.90 26.98 16.48
N ARG A 193 -12.17 26.82 16.90
CA ARG A 193 -12.79 27.56 18.00
C ARG A 193 -12.92 26.65 19.21
N ASP A 194 -12.59 27.16 20.39
CA ASP A 194 -12.78 26.44 21.65
C ASP A 194 -14.23 26.55 22.20
N ASP A 195 -15.07 27.39 21.59
CA ASP A 195 -16.36 27.83 22.12
C ASP A 195 -17.56 27.58 21.19
N PHE A 196 -17.42 26.70 20.19
CA PHE A 196 -18.52 26.40 19.28
C PHE A 196 -19.61 25.56 19.96
N THR A 197 -20.87 25.80 19.57
CA THR A 197 -22.02 25.08 20.12
C THR A 197 -22.39 23.84 19.30
N VAL A 198 -23.14 22.93 19.93
CA VAL A 198 -23.73 21.77 19.23
C VAL A 198 -24.66 22.25 18.12
N GLU A 199 -25.43 23.31 18.33
CA GLU A 199 -26.31 23.90 17.32
C GLU A 199 -25.54 24.42 16.10
N GLU A 200 -24.36 25.02 16.29
CA GLU A 200 -23.51 25.47 15.17
C GLU A 200 -23.03 24.29 14.32
N LEU A 201 -22.58 23.20 14.95
CA LEU A 201 -22.17 21.98 14.25
C LEU A 201 -23.36 21.31 13.56
N SER A 202 -24.49 21.17 14.27
CA SER A 202 -25.70 20.56 13.72
C SER A 202 -26.18 21.30 12.48
N THR A 203 -26.18 22.64 12.52
CA THR A 203 -26.61 23.47 11.38
C THR A 203 -25.78 23.19 10.12
N ILE A 204 -24.47 23.00 10.27
CA ILE A 204 -23.60 22.70 9.12
C ILE A 204 -23.87 21.28 8.61
N VAL A 205 -23.88 20.29 9.50
CA VAL A 205 -24.07 18.89 9.13
C VAL A 205 -25.45 18.64 8.50
N GLU A 206 -26.49 19.31 9.01
CA GLU A 206 -27.85 19.20 8.49
C GLU A 206 -28.05 19.87 7.13
N THR A 207 -27.11 20.72 6.68
CA THR A 207 -27.15 21.23 5.28
C THR A 207 -26.91 20.14 4.25
N ASP A 208 -26.29 19.02 4.65
CA ASP A 208 -26.09 17.83 3.84
C ASP A 208 -26.83 16.64 4.46
N PRO A 209 -28.01 16.27 3.94
CA PRO A 209 -28.77 15.13 4.44
C PRO A 209 -28.01 13.80 4.37
N ALA A 210 -27.06 13.63 3.45
CA ALA A 210 -26.25 12.42 3.36
C ALA A 210 -25.26 12.36 4.53
N LEU A 211 -24.58 13.48 4.80
CA LEU A 211 -23.66 13.63 5.93
C LEU A 211 -24.38 13.43 7.28
N ALA A 212 -25.54 14.07 7.49
CA ALA A 212 -26.33 13.91 8.70
C ALA A 212 -26.78 12.44 8.90
N ALA A 213 -27.23 11.79 7.84
CA ALA A 213 -27.61 10.37 7.90
C ALA A 213 -26.40 9.46 8.19
N GLN A 214 -25.20 9.79 7.69
CA GLN A 214 -23.96 9.06 7.99
C GLN A 214 -23.60 9.17 9.47
N VAL A 215 -23.61 10.38 10.05
CA VAL A 215 -23.35 10.56 11.48
C VAL A 215 -24.34 9.77 12.34
N ILE A 216 -25.63 9.78 11.98
CA ILE A 216 -26.65 9.00 12.71
C ILE A 216 -26.42 7.50 12.56
N ARG A 217 -26.07 6.99 11.38
CA ARG A 217 -25.71 5.57 11.20
C ARG A 217 -24.49 5.20 12.03
N TYR A 218 -23.49 6.06 12.08
CA TYR A 218 -22.29 5.87 12.88
C TYR A 218 -22.62 5.82 14.37
N ALA A 219 -23.49 6.71 14.87
CA ALA A 219 -23.96 6.70 16.25
C ALA A 219 -24.82 5.48 16.62
N ASN A 220 -25.50 4.85 15.65
CA ASN A 220 -26.27 3.63 15.87
C ASN A 220 -25.43 2.34 15.78
N SER A 221 -24.14 2.46 15.43
CA SER A 221 -23.25 1.30 15.32
C SER A 221 -23.01 0.65 16.67
N ALA A 222 -22.78 -0.67 16.67
CA ALA A 222 -22.47 -1.37 17.92
C ALA A 222 -21.17 -0.86 18.56
N PHE A 223 -20.26 -0.26 17.76
CA PHE A 223 -19.02 0.37 18.20
C PHE A 223 -19.23 1.38 19.34
N PHE A 224 -20.28 2.22 19.27
CA PHE A 224 -20.55 3.20 20.31
C PHE A 224 -21.56 2.76 21.37
N GLY A 225 -22.02 1.49 21.30
CA GLY A 225 -22.85 0.89 22.33
C GLY A 225 -24.14 1.69 22.64
N SER A 226 -24.78 2.27 21.61
CA SER A 226 -25.98 3.08 21.81
C SER A 226 -27.08 2.25 22.48
N HIS A 227 -27.46 2.61 23.70
CA HIS A 227 -28.58 1.98 24.41
C HIS A 227 -29.91 2.53 23.85
N GLY A 228 -30.30 2.02 22.67
CA GLY A 228 -31.50 2.40 21.94
C GLY A 228 -31.23 3.15 20.64
N GLU A 229 -32.25 3.20 19.78
CA GLU A 229 -32.18 3.80 18.44
C GLU A 229 -31.95 5.32 18.50
N ILE A 230 -30.88 5.79 17.87
CA ILE A 230 -30.53 7.20 17.67
C ILE A 230 -31.21 7.71 16.41
N LYS A 231 -32.04 8.75 16.53
CA LYS A 231 -32.87 9.27 15.43
C LYS A 231 -32.48 10.66 14.96
N THR A 232 -31.73 11.39 15.78
CA THR A 232 -31.40 12.80 15.54
C THR A 232 -29.91 13.02 15.69
N LEU A 233 -29.40 14.05 15.02
CA LEU A 233 -28.00 14.44 15.15
C LEU A 233 -27.68 14.92 16.57
N HIS A 234 -28.61 15.63 17.22
CA HIS A 234 -28.49 16.00 18.63
C HIS A 234 -28.36 14.77 19.55
N ASP A 235 -29.17 13.72 19.34
CA ASP A 235 -29.02 12.47 20.10
C ASP A 235 -27.66 11.81 19.83
N ALA A 236 -27.21 11.78 18.58
CA ALA A 236 -25.90 11.23 18.21
C ALA A 236 -24.76 11.97 18.94
N ILE A 237 -24.83 13.31 18.99
CA ILE A 237 -23.83 14.15 19.66
C ILE A 237 -23.88 13.98 21.18
N PHE A 238 -25.04 14.10 21.81
CA PHE A 238 -25.12 14.15 23.28
C PHE A 238 -25.09 12.79 23.97
N ARG A 239 -25.60 11.74 23.33
CA ARG A 239 -25.82 10.45 24.00
C ARG A 239 -24.76 9.41 23.65
N VAL A 240 -24.03 9.62 22.57
CA VAL A 240 -23.20 8.56 21.97
C VAL A 240 -21.80 9.04 21.62
N LEU A 241 -21.68 9.91 20.62
CA LEU A 241 -20.40 10.24 19.98
C LEU A 241 -19.64 11.36 20.69
N GLY A 242 -20.34 12.36 21.20
CA GLY A 242 -19.75 13.62 21.63
C GLY A 242 -19.53 14.59 20.47
N VAL A 243 -19.47 15.88 20.79
CA VAL A 243 -19.40 16.96 19.79
C VAL A 243 -18.14 16.89 18.93
N ARG A 244 -17.00 16.55 19.54
CA ARG A 244 -15.69 16.53 18.84
C ARG A 244 -15.59 15.36 17.87
N ALA A 245 -16.08 14.18 18.26
CA ALA A 245 -16.13 13.02 17.37
C ALA A 245 -17.03 13.28 16.16
N VAL A 246 -18.20 13.91 16.35
CA VAL A 246 -19.08 14.27 15.23
C VAL A 246 -18.44 15.31 14.32
N LEU A 247 -17.75 16.29 14.90
CA LEU A 247 -17.02 17.29 14.13
C LEU A 247 -15.95 16.64 13.24
N ASP A 248 -15.13 15.77 13.82
CA ASP A 248 -14.04 15.09 13.11
C ASP A 248 -14.59 14.10 12.06
N LEU A 249 -15.64 13.34 12.39
CA LEU A 249 -16.35 12.48 11.44
C LEU A 249 -16.92 13.29 10.27
N ALA A 250 -17.61 14.38 10.57
CA ALA A 250 -18.20 15.24 9.55
C ALA A 250 -17.13 15.86 8.64
N LEU A 251 -15.98 16.25 9.19
CA LEU A 251 -14.85 16.76 8.43
C LEU A 251 -14.32 15.71 7.45
N GLY A 252 -14.04 14.50 7.94
CA GLY A 252 -13.52 13.40 7.11
C GLY A 252 -14.46 13.01 5.97
N LEU A 253 -15.76 12.84 6.29
CA LEU A 253 -16.79 12.52 5.30
C LEU A 253 -16.95 13.64 4.25
N SER A 254 -16.91 14.91 4.69
CA SER A 254 -17.03 16.06 3.79
C SER A 254 -15.82 16.19 2.84
N LEU A 255 -14.63 15.77 3.28
CA LEU A 255 -13.42 15.77 2.45
C LEU A 255 -13.42 14.62 1.43
N GLY A 256 -13.98 13.47 1.79
CA GLY A 256 -14.02 12.29 0.93
C GLY A 256 -14.99 12.37 -0.25
N GLY A 257 -16.19 12.90 -0.01
CA GLY A 257 -17.30 12.85 -0.98
C GLY A 257 -17.17 13.71 -2.24
N GLN A 258 -16.03 14.39 -2.46
CA GLN A 258 -15.82 15.20 -3.67
C GLN A 258 -15.03 14.49 -4.77
N PHE A 259 -14.38 13.36 -4.45
CA PHE A 259 -13.43 12.74 -5.35
C PHE A 259 -14.04 11.51 -6.01
N THR A 260 -13.96 11.44 -7.34
CA THR A 260 -14.36 10.24 -8.08
C THR A 260 -13.15 9.35 -8.27
N LEU A 261 -13.11 8.24 -7.53
CA LEU A 261 -12.15 7.17 -7.78
C LEU A 261 -12.65 6.22 -8.89
N PRO A 262 -11.74 5.55 -9.63
CA PRO A 262 -12.14 4.42 -10.47
C PRO A 262 -12.90 3.38 -9.63
N ALA A 263 -13.97 2.78 -10.17
CA ALA A 263 -14.76 1.81 -9.41
C ALA A 263 -13.97 0.52 -9.08
N ASP A 264 -13.14 0.04 -10.03
CA ASP A 264 -12.50 -1.27 -9.97
C ASP A 264 -10.96 -1.19 -9.90
N GLY A 265 -10.36 -2.27 -9.38
CA GLY A 265 -8.92 -2.53 -9.41
C GLY A 265 -8.23 -2.28 -8.07
N PRO A 266 -6.90 -2.51 -8.00
CA PRO A 266 -6.13 -2.27 -6.79
C PRO A 266 -6.29 -0.86 -6.21
N LEU A 267 -6.44 0.19 -7.01
CA LEU A 267 -6.66 1.56 -6.52
C LEU A 267 -8.12 2.01 -6.70
N GLY A 268 -9.05 1.04 -6.64
CA GLY A 268 -10.48 1.30 -6.78
C GLY A 268 -11.08 1.94 -5.54
N GLY A 269 -12.13 2.75 -5.75
CA GLY A 269 -12.82 3.50 -4.70
C GLY A 269 -13.36 2.64 -3.56
N GLU A 270 -13.98 1.50 -3.88
CA GLU A 270 -14.47 0.58 -2.86
C GLU A 270 -13.33 0.07 -1.97
N ARG A 271 -12.19 -0.30 -2.55
CA ARG A 271 -11.04 -0.79 -1.78
C ARG A 271 -10.48 0.33 -0.89
N LEU A 272 -10.14 1.48 -1.48
CA LEU A 272 -9.48 2.57 -0.76
C LEU A 272 -10.36 3.11 0.38
N TRP A 273 -11.67 3.26 0.14
CA TRP A 273 -12.58 3.67 1.20
C TRP A 273 -12.80 2.61 2.26
N ARG A 274 -12.77 1.33 1.89
CA ARG A 274 -12.85 0.23 2.87
C ARG A 274 -11.63 0.22 3.77
N GLU A 275 -10.43 0.34 3.21
CA GLU A 275 -9.20 0.44 3.97
C GLU A 275 -9.24 1.65 4.94
N ALA A 276 -9.59 2.84 4.42
CA ALA A 276 -9.68 4.06 5.22
C ALA A 276 -10.72 3.97 6.35
N THR A 277 -11.90 3.37 6.13
CA THR A 277 -12.94 3.28 7.17
C THR A 277 -12.58 2.30 8.28
N TYR A 278 -11.96 1.16 7.95
CA TYR A 278 -11.47 0.21 8.94
C TYR A 278 -10.28 0.78 9.71
N ALA A 279 -9.35 1.44 9.03
CA ALA A 279 -8.22 2.10 9.66
C ALA A 279 -8.69 3.18 10.64
N ALA A 280 -9.65 4.03 10.24
CA ALA A 280 -10.23 5.05 11.09
C ALA A 280 -10.89 4.48 12.36
N ALA A 281 -11.70 3.42 12.22
CA ALA A 281 -12.37 2.77 13.33
C ALA A 281 -11.37 2.12 14.30
N LEU A 282 -10.36 1.41 13.78
CA LEU A 282 -9.36 0.74 14.60
C LEU A 282 -8.41 1.73 15.28
N MET A 283 -7.97 2.78 14.57
CA MET A 283 -7.19 3.89 15.15
C MET A 283 -7.91 4.52 16.34
N GLN A 284 -9.19 4.82 16.18
CA GLN A 284 -10.01 5.39 17.25
C GLN A 284 -10.10 4.42 18.44
N LYS A 285 -10.37 3.14 18.18
CA LYS A 285 -10.50 2.11 19.22
C LYS A 285 -9.22 1.93 20.02
N LEU A 286 -8.09 1.73 19.33
CA LEU A 286 -6.81 1.51 19.96
C LEU A 286 -6.37 2.76 20.75
N SER A 287 -6.64 3.97 20.26
CA SER A 287 -6.35 5.21 21.01
C SER A 287 -6.99 5.22 22.41
N LEU A 288 -8.18 4.63 22.58
CA LEU A 288 -8.86 4.56 23.88
C LEU A 288 -8.26 3.53 24.84
N LEU A 289 -7.50 2.56 24.31
CA LEU A 289 -6.77 1.57 25.11
C LEU A 289 -5.41 2.10 25.58
N LEU A 290 -4.86 3.12 24.90
CA LEU A 290 -3.58 3.70 25.30
C LEU A 290 -3.62 4.34 26.70
N PRO A 291 -2.49 4.29 27.45
CA PRO A 291 -2.33 4.98 28.74
C PRO A 291 -2.69 6.46 28.66
N TYR A 292 -3.36 6.99 29.69
CA TYR A 292 -3.88 8.36 29.71
C TYR A 292 -2.83 9.44 29.42
N ASP A 293 -1.61 9.26 29.92
CA ASP A 293 -0.48 10.19 29.75
C ASP A 293 0.11 10.19 28.33
N ARG A 294 -0.25 9.22 27.49
CA ARG A 294 0.26 9.02 26.13
C ARG A 294 -0.85 8.88 25.09
N ARG A 295 -2.09 9.11 25.50
CA ARG A 295 -3.28 8.89 24.68
C ARG A 295 -3.39 9.99 23.62
N PRO A 296 -3.30 9.67 22.32
CA PRO A 296 -3.66 10.63 21.29
C PRO A 296 -5.15 10.96 21.37
N ASP A 297 -5.54 12.16 20.93
CA ASP A 297 -6.96 12.51 20.78
C ASP A 297 -7.62 11.50 19.82
N PHE A 298 -8.69 10.84 20.29
CA PHE A 298 -9.34 9.75 19.56
C PHE A 298 -10.09 10.21 18.31
N GLY A 299 -10.53 11.47 18.26
CA GLY A 299 -11.12 12.08 17.07
C GLY A 299 -10.06 12.38 16.02
N VAL A 300 -8.89 12.87 16.46
CA VAL A 300 -7.71 13.00 15.57
C VAL A 300 -7.22 11.63 15.08
N ALA A 301 -7.17 10.61 15.94
CA ALA A 301 -6.77 9.26 15.55
C ALA A 301 -7.71 8.69 14.47
N TYR A 302 -9.01 8.90 14.63
CA TYR A 302 -10.00 8.56 13.60
C TYR A 302 -9.70 9.26 12.26
N LEU A 303 -9.47 10.57 12.28
CA LEU A 303 -9.14 11.34 11.07
C LEU A 303 -7.83 10.90 10.43
N VAL A 304 -6.82 10.56 11.22
CA VAL A 304 -5.55 9.99 10.73
C VAL A 304 -5.81 8.71 9.96
N GLY A 305 -6.56 7.76 10.53
CA GLY A 305 -6.90 6.52 9.83
C GLY A 305 -7.76 6.75 8.59
N LEU A 306 -8.68 7.73 8.60
CA LEU A 306 -9.55 7.99 7.45
C LEU A 306 -8.83 8.72 6.30
N LEU A 307 -7.81 9.55 6.59
CA LEU A 307 -7.21 10.48 5.63
C LEU A 307 -5.73 10.19 5.32
N HIS A 308 -5.12 9.14 5.87
CA HIS A 308 -3.71 8.81 5.58
C HIS A 308 -3.46 8.64 4.08
N ASP A 309 -4.39 7.99 3.38
CA ASP A 309 -4.35 7.73 1.94
C ASP A 309 -5.07 8.75 1.07
N PHE A 310 -5.35 9.93 1.62
CA PHE A 310 -6.02 11.02 0.90
C PHE A 310 -5.28 11.42 -0.40
N GLY A 311 -3.99 11.12 -0.49
CA GLY A 311 -3.19 11.28 -1.69
C GLY A 311 -3.79 10.62 -2.94
N PHE A 312 -4.38 9.42 -2.84
CA PHE A 312 -4.99 8.75 -3.99
C PHE A 312 -6.21 9.50 -4.52
N LEU A 313 -7.02 10.08 -3.64
CA LEU A 313 -8.18 10.89 -4.01
C LEU A 313 -7.75 12.13 -4.80
N ALA A 314 -6.76 12.85 -4.27
CA ALA A 314 -6.20 14.01 -4.93
C ALA A 314 -5.51 13.65 -6.25
N MET A 315 -4.80 12.52 -6.31
CA MET A 315 -4.18 12.03 -7.54
C MET A 315 -5.21 11.63 -8.60
N ALA A 316 -6.34 11.04 -8.22
CA ALA A 316 -7.40 10.68 -9.18
C ALA A 316 -8.00 11.92 -9.85
N GLU A 317 -8.14 13.02 -9.12
CA GLU A 317 -8.62 14.29 -9.67
C GLU A 317 -7.55 14.98 -10.53
N LEU A 318 -6.32 15.09 -10.02
CA LEU A 318 -5.23 15.81 -10.69
C LEU A 318 -4.67 15.02 -11.89
N PHE A 319 -4.59 13.70 -11.79
CA PHE A 319 -3.90 12.80 -12.74
C PHE A 319 -4.76 11.57 -13.10
N PRO A 320 -5.99 11.74 -13.61
CA PRO A 320 -6.92 10.62 -13.83
C PRO A 320 -6.41 9.58 -14.83
N ARG A 321 -5.66 9.99 -15.85
CA ARG A 321 -5.10 9.09 -16.86
C ARG A 321 -3.96 8.25 -16.27
N GLU A 322 -3.10 8.90 -15.52
CA GLU A 322 -1.96 8.29 -14.86
C GLU A 322 -2.40 7.35 -13.75
N MET A 323 -3.43 7.72 -12.97
CA MET A 323 -4.05 6.84 -11.99
C MET A 323 -4.67 5.60 -12.63
N ALA A 324 -5.33 5.74 -13.79
CA ALA A 324 -5.80 4.58 -14.53
C ALA A 324 -4.67 3.66 -15.00
N THR A 325 -3.53 4.23 -15.41
CA THR A 325 -2.31 3.47 -15.74
C THR A 325 -1.70 2.81 -14.51
N LEU A 326 -1.56 3.54 -13.40
CA LEU A 326 -1.03 3.04 -12.13
C LEU A 326 -1.85 1.85 -11.62
N ASN A 327 -3.18 1.97 -11.66
CA ASN A 327 -4.10 0.90 -11.27
C ASN A 327 -3.93 -0.36 -12.14
N LYS A 328 -3.72 -0.21 -13.46
CA LYS A 328 -3.40 -1.32 -14.36
C LYS A 328 -2.04 -1.94 -14.06
N MET A 329 -1.01 -1.10 -13.88
CA MET A 329 0.35 -1.54 -13.61
C MET A 329 0.44 -2.30 -12.28
N LEU A 330 -0.21 -1.80 -11.22
CA LEU A 330 -0.26 -2.48 -9.93
C LEU A 330 -0.98 -3.83 -10.03
N LYS A 331 -2.03 -3.92 -10.85
CA LYS A 331 -2.73 -5.19 -11.10
C LYS A 331 -1.84 -6.21 -11.82
N SER A 332 -1.00 -5.76 -12.74
CA SER A 332 -0.15 -6.62 -13.57
C SER A 332 1.22 -6.92 -12.94
N HIS A 333 1.68 -6.05 -12.04
CA HIS A 333 2.94 -6.15 -11.30
C HIS A 333 2.70 -6.02 -9.78
N PRO A 334 1.90 -6.91 -9.17
CA PRO A 334 1.58 -6.83 -7.74
C PRO A 334 2.81 -6.99 -6.82
N GLU A 335 3.93 -7.50 -7.34
CA GLU A 335 5.20 -7.60 -6.63
C GLU A 335 6.00 -6.29 -6.59
N THR A 336 5.65 -5.30 -7.41
CA THR A 336 6.36 -4.03 -7.46
C THR A 336 5.80 -3.10 -6.37
N PRO A 337 6.64 -2.57 -5.47
CA PRO A 337 6.19 -1.59 -4.47
C PRO A 337 5.48 -0.41 -5.13
N LEU A 338 4.32 -0.05 -4.59
CA LEU A 338 3.44 0.98 -5.16
C LEU A 338 4.18 2.30 -5.37
N TYR A 339 4.98 2.73 -4.39
CA TYR A 339 5.72 3.99 -4.47
C TYR A 339 6.63 4.09 -5.71
N GLN A 340 7.12 2.98 -6.25
CA GLN A 340 7.97 2.98 -7.45
C GLN A 340 7.15 3.17 -8.71
N LEU A 341 6.00 2.50 -8.80
CA LEU A 341 5.09 2.71 -9.91
C LEU A 341 4.59 4.16 -9.92
N GLU A 342 4.31 4.73 -8.74
CA GLU A 342 3.96 6.15 -8.59
C GLU A 342 5.07 7.07 -9.05
N ARG A 343 6.32 6.83 -8.62
CA ARG A 343 7.49 7.61 -9.06
C ARG A 343 7.73 7.47 -10.56
N GLN A 344 7.60 6.28 -11.12
CA GLN A 344 7.82 6.03 -12.54
C GLN A 344 6.77 6.73 -13.42
N ILE A 345 5.49 6.68 -13.02
CA ILE A 345 4.38 7.22 -13.82
C ILE A 345 4.19 8.72 -13.53
N LEU A 346 4.09 9.08 -12.25
CA LEU A 346 3.73 10.43 -11.81
C LEU A 346 4.92 11.26 -11.34
N GLY A 347 6.07 10.65 -10.99
CA GLY A 347 7.23 11.34 -10.40
C GLY A 347 7.03 11.84 -8.97
N ILE A 348 5.89 11.51 -8.35
CA ILE A 348 5.47 11.91 -7.01
C ILE A 348 4.60 10.79 -6.43
N THR A 349 4.70 10.52 -5.12
CA THR A 349 3.92 9.44 -4.46
C THR A 349 2.63 9.99 -3.85
N HIS A 350 1.65 9.12 -3.57
CA HIS A 350 0.38 9.52 -2.96
C HIS A 350 0.62 10.23 -1.62
N THR A 351 1.56 9.74 -0.80
CA THR A 351 1.93 10.38 0.47
C THR A 351 2.35 11.83 0.29
N GLU A 352 3.09 12.12 -0.79
CA GLU A 352 3.54 13.47 -1.09
C GLU A 352 2.41 14.38 -1.54
N VAL A 353 1.54 13.90 -2.42
CA VAL A 353 0.37 14.65 -2.89
C VAL A 353 -0.61 14.89 -1.75
N GLY A 354 -0.91 13.87 -0.93
CA GLY A 354 -1.79 13.96 0.22
C GLY A 354 -1.31 15.01 1.22
N GLY A 355 -0.04 14.92 1.62
CA GLY A 355 0.57 15.90 2.52
C GLY A 355 0.57 17.33 1.96
N LEU A 356 0.74 17.52 0.64
CA LEU A 356 0.67 18.83 -0.01
C LEU A 356 -0.76 19.41 0.00
N VAL A 357 -1.75 18.61 -0.40
CA VAL A 357 -3.15 19.04 -0.49
C VAL A 357 -3.71 19.37 0.88
N LEU A 358 -3.53 18.47 1.85
CA LEU A 358 -4.02 18.66 3.23
C LEU A 358 -3.35 19.88 3.89
N ARG A 359 -2.07 20.13 3.61
CA ARG A 359 -1.40 21.36 4.06
C ARG A 359 -1.97 22.61 3.41
N ALA A 360 -2.21 22.59 2.10
CA ALA A 360 -2.78 23.73 1.39
C ALA A 360 -4.21 24.06 1.88
N TRP A 361 -4.95 23.06 2.32
CA TRP A 361 -6.28 23.21 2.93
C TRP A 361 -6.24 23.59 4.42
N GLY A 362 -5.05 23.69 5.03
CA GLY A 362 -4.88 24.12 6.41
C GLY A 362 -5.35 23.08 7.43
N LEU A 363 -5.26 21.78 7.11
CA LEU A 363 -5.60 20.73 8.07
C LEU A 363 -4.61 20.72 9.25
N PRO A 364 -5.01 20.14 10.39
CA PRO A 364 -4.13 19.91 11.54
C PRO A 364 -2.85 19.15 11.16
N GLN A 365 -1.76 19.49 11.84
CA GLN A 365 -0.42 18.98 11.50
C GLN A 365 -0.31 17.47 11.72
N GLU A 366 -1.06 16.90 12.68
CA GLU A 366 -1.18 15.47 12.92
C GLU A 366 -1.62 14.71 11.66
N ILE A 367 -2.64 15.25 10.97
CA ILE A 367 -3.23 14.65 9.76
C ILE A 367 -2.27 14.82 8.58
N ILE A 368 -1.64 16.00 8.46
CA ILE A 368 -0.67 16.27 7.40
C ILE A 368 0.54 15.33 7.52
N VAL A 369 1.06 15.14 8.73
CA VAL A 369 2.18 14.23 9.01
C VAL A 369 1.78 12.80 8.71
N ALA A 370 0.59 12.37 9.16
CA ALA A 370 0.06 11.04 8.84
C ALA A 370 0.03 10.76 7.33
N ALA A 371 -0.60 11.64 6.56
CA ALA A 371 -0.67 11.45 5.11
C ALA A 371 0.70 11.45 4.43
N ARG A 372 1.66 12.23 4.94
CA ARG A 372 2.99 12.36 4.34
C ARG A 372 3.96 11.24 4.71
N GLU A 373 3.88 10.74 5.94
CA GLU A 373 4.97 9.96 6.56
C GLU A 373 4.54 8.56 7.04
N HIS A 374 3.30 8.10 6.79
CA HIS A 374 2.84 6.78 7.26
C HIS A 374 3.68 5.60 6.75
N HIS A 375 4.22 5.66 5.53
CA HIS A 375 5.19 4.67 5.04
C HIS A 375 6.63 4.89 5.54
N ASN A 376 6.94 5.99 6.23
CA ASN A 376 8.29 6.30 6.72
C ASN A 376 8.54 5.73 8.11
N LEU A 377 8.99 4.47 8.17
CA LEU A 377 9.29 3.77 9.43
C LEU A 377 10.36 4.48 10.30
N ALA A 378 11.18 5.32 9.69
CA ALA A 378 12.26 6.05 10.35
C ALA A 378 11.84 7.44 10.86
N TYR A 379 10.60 7.88 10.64
CA TYR A 379 10.14 9.19 11.10
C TYR A 379 10.20 9.32 12.62
N ARG A 380 10.81 10.39 13.13
CA ARG A 380 10.96 10.70 14.57
C ARG A 380 10.69 12.19 14.86
N GLY A 381 9.62 12.73 14.29
CA GLY A 381 9.22 14.14 14.44
C GLY A 381 8.01 14.32 15.34
N GLU A 382 7.43 15.52 15.29
CA GLU A 382 6.16 15.82 15.98
C GLU A 382 5.05 14.88 15.49
N HIS A 383 4.15 14.50 16.40
CA HIS A 383 3.00 13.64 16.16
C HIS A 383 3.35 12.18 15.76
N GLU A 384 4.58 11.72 16.06
CA GLU A 384 5.00 10.34 15.78
C GLU A 384 4.10 9.28 16.45
N GLU A 385 3.41 9.61 17.55
CA GLU A 385 2.46 8.73 18.23
C GLU A 385 1.31 8.27 17.32
N TYR A 386 0.83 9.14 16.43
CA TYR A 386 -0.22 8.80 15.46
C TYR A 386 0.30 7.86 14.37
N LEU A 387 1.54 8.06 13.92
CA LEU A 387 2.18 7.19 12.92
C LEU A 387 2.46 5.80 13.46
N HIS A 388 2.95 5.69 14.70
CA HIS A 388 3.16 4.39 15.34
C HIS A 388 1.85 3.62 15.48
N LEU A 389 0.77 4.32 15.88
CA LEU A 389 -0.54 3.69 15.98
C LEU A 389 -1.07 3.26 14.61
N LEU A 390 -0.97 4.13 13.59
CA LEU A 390 -1.38 3.82 12.23
C LEU A 390 -0.63 2.63 11.65
N MET A 391 0.68 2.54 11.89
CA MET A 391 1.49 1.41 11.46
C MET A 391 1.05 0.08 12.09
N VAL A 392 0.64 0.08 13.37
CA VAL A 392 0.04 -1.11 13.98
C VAL A 392 -1.27 -1.45 13.30
N VAL A 393 -2.12 -0.45 13.07
CA VAL A 393 -3.43 -0.61 12.43
C VAL A 393 -3.30 -1.20 11.02
N GLU A 394 -2.48 -0.62 10.15
CA GLU A 394 -2.25 -1.07 8.78
C GLU A 394 -1.76 -2.52 8.74
N ARG A 395 -0.79 -2.88 9.59
CA ARG A 395 -0.23 -4.24 9.65
C ARG A 395 -1.24 -5.28 10.12
N VAL A 396 -2.02 -4.93 11.14
CA VAL A 396 -3.09 -5.82 11.65
C VAL A 396 -4.20 -5.98 10.62
N LEU A 397 -4.63 -4.89 9.97
CA LEU A 397 -5.64 -4.97 8.91
C LEU A 397 -5.13 -5.74 7.67
N SER A 398 -3.83 -5.67 7.38
CA SER A 398 -3.19 -6.43 6.29
C SER A 398 -3.34 -7.95 6.51
N ASN A 399 -3.23 -8.45 7.75
CA ASN A 399 -3.52 -9.86 8.10
C ASN A 399 -4.94 -10.31 7.70
N HIS A 400 -5.89 -9.38 7.60
CA HIS A 400 -7.27 -9.64 7.23
C HIS A 400 -7.60 -9.26 5.78
N GLY A 401 -6.60 -8.86 4.98
CA GLY A 401 -6.79 -8.38 3.60
C GLY A 401 -7.56 -7.06 3.51
N LEU A 402 -7.49 -6.25 4.57
CA LEU A 402 -8.17 -4.96 4.72
C LEU A 402 -7.22 -3.76 4.65
N SER A 403 -5.92 -4.02 4.43
CA SER A 403 -4.91 -3.00 4.12
C SER A 403 -3.92 -3.52 3.06
N ASP A 404 -3.27 -2.62 2.32
CA ASP A 404 -2.16 -2.95 1.41
C ASP A 404 -0.76 -2.74 1.98
N ALA A 405 -0.66 -2.56 3.30
CA ALA A 405 0.63 -2.46 3.98
C ALA A 405 1.61 -3.53 3.48
N ASP A 406 2.85 -3.12 3.18
CA ASP A 406 3.92 -3.97 2.64
C ASP A 406 4.23 -5.19 3.53
N SER A 407 3.85 -5.13 4.80
CA SER A 407 4.02 -6.17 5.80
C SER A 407 2.83 -6.20 6.76
N ASP A 408 2.54 -7.38 7.28
CA ASP A 408 1.57 -7.67 8.32
C ASP A 408 2.20 -7.92 9.71
N GLU A 409 3.54 -8.00 9.76
CA GLU A 409 4.30 -8.15 11.01
C GLU A 409 4.43 -6.82 11.71
N ILE A 410 4.05 -6.68 12.98
CA ILE A 410 4.26 -5.45 13.76
C ILE A 410 5.76 -5.30 14.11
N PRO A 411 6.41 -4.12 13.97
CA PRO A 411 7.83 -3.98 14.27
C PRO A 411 8.12 -4.37 15.73
N PRO A 412 9.23 -5.09 15.98
CA PRO A 412 9.62 -5.45 17.34
C PRO A 412 9.73 -4.23 18.25
N GLY A 413 9.11 -4.31 19.44
CA GLY A 413 9.12 -3.24 20.44
C GLY A 413 8.17 -2.07 20.14
N LEU A 414 7.46 -2.05 19.01
CA LEU A 414 6.49 -0.97 18.71
C LEU A 414 5.32 -0.97 19.69
N LEU A 415 4.74 -2.14 19.96
CA LEU A 415 3.63 -2.31 20.92
C LEU A 415 4.03 -1.85 22.32
N GLU A 416 5.21 -2.26 22.79
CA GLU A 416 5.77 -1.79 24.07
C GLU A 416 5.98 -0.27 24.09
N LYS A 417 6.45 0.32 22.99
CA LYS A 417 6.65 1.77 22.86
C LYS A 417 5.34 2.55 23.04
N ILE A 418 4.27 2.11 22.37
CA ILE A 418 2.95 2.77 22.43
C ILE A 418 2.13 2.37 23.66
N GLY A 419 2.54 1.33 24.38
CA GLY A 419 1.88 0.86 25.59
C GLY A 419 0.65 -0.02 25.33
N LEU A 420 0.67 -0.79 24.24
CA LEU A 420 -0.31 -1.83 23.94
C LEU A 420 0.34 -3.21 24.02
N ASN A 421 -0.46 -4.24 24.22
CA ASN A 421 -0.03 -5.62 23.97
C ASN A 421 -0.75 -6.22 22.75
N GLU A 422 -0.20 -7.34 22.26
CA GLU A 422 -0.67 -7.98 21.04
C GLU A 422 -2.13 -8.49 21.16
N GLU A 423 -2.49 -9.06 22.31
CA GLU A 423 -3.84 -9.55 22.57
C GLU A 423 -4.88 -8.43 22.52
N GLU A 424 -4.59 -7.27 23.13
CA GLU A 424 -5.46 -6.08 23.07
C GLU A 424 -5.69 -5.61 21.63
N VAL A 425 -4.63 -5.61 20.82
CA VAL A 425 -4.69 -5.15 19.42
C VAL A 425 -5.56 -6.07 18.57
N TYR A 426 -5.34 -7.38 18.64
CA TYR A 426 -6.11 -8.35 17.85
C TYR A 426 -7.56 -8.46 18.35
N LEU A 427 -7.82 -8.41 19.66
CA LEU A 427 -9.20 -8.35 20.17
C LEU A 427 -9.94 -7.11 19.65
N ALA A 428 -9.28 -5.94 19.68
CA ALA A 428 -9.86 -4.71 19.14
C ALA A 428 -10.14 -4.83 17.63
N ALA A 429 -9.22 -5.42 16.87
CA ALA A 429 -9.37 -5.64 15.43
C ALA A 429 -10.51 -6.62 15.12
N ASP A 430 -10.60 -7.76 15.82
CA ASP A 430 -11.67 -8.74 15.66
C ASP A 430 -13.05 -8.11 15.91
N GLU A 431 -13.18 -7.30 16.96
CA GLU A 431 -14.41 -6.57 17.24
C GLU A 431 -14.74 -5.53 16.14
N ILE A 432 -13.75 -4.88 15.54
CA ILE A 432 -13.97 -3.99 14.38
C ILE A 432 -14.42 -4.78 13.15
N ILE A 433 -13.81 -5.94 12.89
CA ILE A 433 -14.09 -6.77 11.72
C ILE A 433 -15.49 -7.40 11.81
N GLN A 434 -15.96 -7.73 13.01
CA GLN A 434 -17.33 -8.19 13.24
C GLN A 434 -18.38 -7.15 12.81
N GLU A 435 -18.04 -5.86 12.86
CA GLU A 435 -18.89 -4.75 12.40
C GLU A 435 -18.71 -4.42 10.90
N GLY A 436 -18.07 -5.31 10.15
CA GLY A 436 -17.64 -5.05 8.77
C GLY A 436 -18.76 -4.67 7.80
N GLU A 437 -20.00 -5.15 8.00
CA GLU A 437 -21.15 -4.77 7.17
C GLU A 437 -21.42 -3.25 7.20
N LEU A 438 -21.35 -2.64 8.39
CA LEU A 438 -21.53 -1.21 8.54
C LEU A 438 -20.39 -0.44 7.88
N LEU A 439 -19.14 -0.81 8.17
CA LEU A 439 -17.97 -0.11 7.64
C LEU A 439 -17.90 -0.20 6.12
N ASN A 440 -18.26 -1.36 5.55
CA ASN A 440 -18.41 -1.54 4.11
C ASN A 440 -19.53 -0.65 3.54
N SER A 441 -20.66 -0.51 4.24
CA SER A 441 -21.74 0.39 3.81
C SER A 441 -21.31 1.86 3.78
N ILE A 442 -20.49 2.29 4.74
CA ILE A 442 -19.93 3.64 4.80
C ILE A 442 -18.94 3.83 3.65
N ALA A 443 -18.05 2.86 3.43
CA ALA A 443 -17.09 2.90 2.34
C ALA A 443 -17.76 3.02 0.96
N LEU A 444 -18.80 2.21 0.71
CA LEU A 444 -19.57 2.28 -0.53
C LEU A 444 -20.24 3.64 -0.75
N GLN A 445 -20.69 4.29 0.32
CA GLN A 445 -21.30 5.61 0.23
C GLN A 445 -20.29 6.74 0.04
N LEU A 446 -19.06 6.58 0.55
CA LEU A 446 -17.96 7.50 0.25
C LEU A 446 -17.45 7.36 -1.19
N CYS A 447 -17.71 6.20 -1.81
CA CYS A 447 -17.44 5.94 -3.21
C CYS A 447 -18.53 6.48 -4.17
N ALA A 448 -19.74 6.73 -3.68
CA ALA A 448 -20.93 7.08 -4.46
C ALA A 448 -21.13 8.60 -4.54
#